data_AF-A0A4S2GGZ5-F1
#
_entry.id   AF-A0A4S2GGZ5-F1
#
_cell.length_a   1.000
_cell.length_b   1.000
_cell.length_c   1.000
_cell.angle_alpha   90.00
_cell.angle_beta   90.00
_cell.angle_gamma   90.00
#
_symmetry.space_group_name_H-M   'P 1'
#
loop_
_entity.id
_entity.type
_entity.pdbx_description
1 polymer ?
#
loop_
_entity_poly.entity_id
_entity_poly.type
_entity_poly.pdbx_seq_one_letter_code
_entity_poly.pdbx_strand_id
1 'polypeptide(L)'
;MTDPKTKQAILKMREDGASYAEIAGFFSLSPNTVKSICYRNGIHAPFGNCTETGLCKNCGKPLSHPTGGGRKIFCSNRCRYQWWN
;
A
#
# COMPACT_ATOMS: atom_id res chain seq x y z
N MET A 1 -7.31 26.51 3.74
CA MET A 1 -5.93 26.53 4.28
C MET A 1 -5.85 25.48 5.37
N THR A 2 -5.07 24.41 5.20
CA THR A 2 -4.82 23.44 6.29
C THR A 2 -3.68 23.97 7.16
N ASP A 3 -3.89 24.01 8.47
CA ASP A 3 -2.93 24.50 9.45
C ASP A 3 -1.58 23.73 9.37
N PRO A 4 -0.42 24.41 9.49
CA PRO A 4 0.89 23.77 9.39
C PRO A 4 1.12 22.66 10.42
N LYS A 5 0.55 22.72 11.64
CA LYS A 5 0.65 21.63 12.63
C LYS A 5 -0.13 20.40 12.18
N THR A 6 -1.30 20.62 11.57
CA THR A 6 -2.12 19.54 11.02
C THR A 6 -1.38 18.79 9.91
N LYS A 7 -0.65 19.50 9.05
CA LYS A 7 0.18 18.88 8.01
C LYS A 7 1.29 18.02 8.60
N GLN A 8 2.01 18.51 9.61
CA GLN A 8 3.07 17.72 10.27
C GLN A 8 2.51 16.45 10.91
N ALA A 9 1.34 16.52 11.55
CA ALA A 9 0.70 15.35 12.15
C ALA A 9 0.26 14.32 11.10
N ILE A 10 -0.28 14.76 9.95
CA ILE A 10 -0.60 13.90 8.80
C ILE A 10 0.65 13.15 8.31
N LEU A 11 1.78 13.85 8.18
CA LEU A 11 3.04 13.26 7.73
C LEU A 11 3.55 12.22 8.72
N LYS A 12 3.52 12.53 10.02
CA LYS A 12 3.93 11.61 11.08
C LYS A 12 3.06 10.35 11.13
N MET A 13 1.73 10.47 11.03
CA MET A 13 0.85 9.29 10.94
C MET A 13 1.12 8.47 9.67
N ARG A 14 1.51 9.13 8.57
CA ARG A 14 1.85 8.43 7.34
C ARG A 14 3.18 7.67 7.45
N GLU A 15 4.17 8.23 8.12
CA GLU A 15 5.44 7.55 8.43
C GLU A 15 5.22 6.35 9.36
N ASP A 16 4.27 6.45 10.30
CA ASP A 16 3.85 5.37 11.19
C ASP A 16 3.12 4.23 10.46
N GLY A 17 2.75 4.43 9.19
CA GLY A 17 2.11 3.42 8.33
C GLY A 17 0.60 3.57 8.17
N ALA A 18 -0.01 4.64 8.70
CA ALA A 18 -1.45 4.85 8.58
C ALA A 18 -1.90 5.10 7.12
N SER A 19 -3.09 4.60 6.79
CA SER A 19 -3.71 4.75 5.48
C SER A 19 -4.27 6.17 5.28
N TYR A 20 -4.39 6.60 4.02
CA TYR A 20 -4.97 7.91 3.71
C TYR A 20 -6.40 8.06 4.24
N ALA A 21 -7.19 6.99 4.29
CA ALA A 21 -8.55 6.99 4.83
C ALA A 21 -8.59 7.16 6.36
N GLU A 22 -7.66 6.54 7.08
CA GLU A 22 -7.57 6.63 8.54
C GLU A 22 -7.16 8.05 8.96
N ILE A 23 -6.14 8.60 8.30
CA ILE A 23 -5.69 9.98 8.51
C ILE A 23 -6.80 10.97 8.13
N ALA A 24 -7.48 10.73 7.01
CA ALA A 24 -8.61 11.55 6.57
C ALA A 24 -9.75 11.57 7.60
N GLY A 25 -10.12 10.41 8.13
CA GLY A 25 -11.13 10.30 9.18
C GLY A 25 -10.72 11.02 10.46
N PHE A 26 -9.47 10.87 10.90
CA PHE A 26 -8.97 11.50 12.11
C PHE A 26 -9.00 13.04 12.03
N PHE A 27 -8.59 13.60 10.89
CA PHE A 27 -8.58 15.05 10.68
C PHE A 27 -9.87 15.61 10.08
N SER A 28 -10.89 14.77 9.84
CA SER A 28 -12.11 15.12 9.10
C SER A 28 -11.79 15.81 7.75
N LEU A 29 -10.74 15.35 7.09
CA LEU A 29 -10.28 15.85 5.79
C LEU A 29 -10.68 14.87 4.70
N SER A 30 -10.71 15.36 3.45
CA SER A 30 -10.84 14.44 2.33
C SER A 30 -9.54 13.62 2.17
N PRO A 31 -9.61 12.32 1.84
CA PRO A 31 -8.42 11.50 1.55
C PRO A 31 -7.60 12.08 0.39
N ASN A 32 -8.24 12.84 -0.50
CA ASN A 32 -7.58 13.54 -1.59
C ASN A 32 -6.71 14.71 -1.08
N THR A 33 -7.16 15.43 -0.05
CA THR A 33 -6.36 16.45 0.64
C THR A 33 -5.14 15.83 1.31
N VAL A 34 -5.32 14.72 2.03
CA VAL A 34 -4.22 13.98 2.68
C VAL A 34 -3.21 13.51 1.61
N LYS A 35 -3.69 12.93 0.51
CA LYS A 35 -2.86 12.52 -0.63
C LYS A 35 -2.07 13.68 -1.22
N SER A 36 -2.71 14.83 -1.45
CA SER A 36 -2.03 16.01 -1.98
C SER A 36 -0.99 16.58 -1.01
N ILE A 37 -1.23 16.50 0.30
CA ILE A 37 -0.27 16.94 1.33
C ILE A 37 0.94 15.99 1.34
N CYS A 38 0.73 14.68 1.41
CA CYS A 38 1.81 13.70 1.38
C CYS A 38 2.65 13.79 0.10
N TYR A 39 2.00 13.92 -1.06
CA TYR A 39 2.69 14.04 -2.36
C TYR A 39 3.59 15.27 -2.44
N ARG A 40 3.10 16.44 -2.00
CA ARG A 40 3.89 17.70 -2.00
C ARG A 40 5.05 17.69 -1.00
N ASN A 41 4.99 16.87 0.04
CA ASN A 41 6.05 16.72 1.03
C ASN A 41 7.00 15.55 0.71
N GLY A 42 6.84 14.88 -0.44
CA GLY A 42 7.68 13.74 -0.81
C GLY A 42 7.48 12.49 0.07
N ILE A 43 6.44 12.48 0.91
CA ILE A 43 6.04 11.26 1.65
C ILE A 43 5.21 10.41 0.70
N HIS A 44 5.93 9.75 -0.19
CA HIS A 44 5.46 8.51 -0.78
C HIS A 44 5.26 7.55 0.39
N ALA A 45 4.16 6.79 0.38
CA ALA A 45 3.94 5.72 1.34
C ALA A 45 5.26 4.97 1.63
N PRO A 46 5.49 4.43 2.84
CA PRO A 46 6.12 3.13 2.86
C PRO A 46 5.19 2.28 1.99
N PHE A 47 5.56 2.12 0.72
CA PHE A 47 4.89 1.27 -0.24
C PHE A 47 5.05 -0.10 0.36
N GLY A 48 4.09 -0.50 1.19
CA GLY A 48 4.18 -1.63 2.10
C GLY A 48 5.17 -2.67 1.61
N ASN A 49 6.41 -2.56 2.11
CA ASN A 49 7.48 -3.49 1.82
C ASN A 49 7.22 -4.83 2.53
N CYS A 50 5.99 -5.06 3.03
CA CYS A 50 5.65 -6.11 3.96
C CYS A 50 4.20 -6.55 3.71
N THR A 51 3.92 -6.97 2.49
CA THR A 51 3.60 -8.37 2.26
C THR A 51 3.81 -8.60 0.78
N GLU A 52 5.06 -8.87 0.45
CA GLU A 52 5.36 -10.01 -0.40
C GLU A 52 4.72 -11.25 0.26
N THR A 53 3.40 -11.32 0.29
CA THR A 53 2.73 -12.59 0.35
C THR A 53 3.09 -13.18 -1.00
N GLY A 54 4.25 -13.84 -1.04
CA GLY A 54 4.43 -14.96 -1.92
C GLY A 54 3.33 -15.92 -1.53
N LEU A 55 2.10 -15.63 -1.97
CA LEU A 55 0.88 -16.38 -1.87
C LEU A 55 0.21 -16.21 -3.23
N CYS A 56 -0.33 -17.28 -3.76
CA CYS A 56 -0.99 -17.27 -5.03
C CYS A 56 -2.28 -16.44 -4.96
N LYS A 57 -2.48 -15.51 -5.90
CA LYS A 57 -3.72 -14.71 -5.97
C LYS A 57 -5.01 -15.54 -6.13
N ASN A 58 -4.92 -16.76 -6.65
CA ASN A 58 -6.08 -17.61 -6.90
C ASN A 58 -6.33 -18.62 -5.77
N CYS A 59 -5.30 -19.25 -5.19
CA CYS A 59 -5.47 -20.31 -4.19
C CYS A 59 -4.88 -19.99 -2.81
N GLY A 60 -4.25 -18.82 -2.64
CA GLY A 60 -3.64 -18.39 -1.38
C GLY A 60 -2.40 -19.17 -0.96
N LYS A 61 -1.88 -20.10 -1.78
CA LYS A 61 -0.71 -20.92 -1.44
C LYS A 61 0.61 -20.17 -1.53
N PRO A 62 1.58 -20.42 -0.63
CA PRO A 62 2.83 -19.70 -0.65
C PRO A 62 3.62 -19.90 -1.95
N LEU A 63 4.11 -18.80 -2.51
CA LEU A 63 4.96 -18.73 -3.68
C LEU A 63 6.40 -18.64 -3.18
N SER A 64 7.19 -19.66 -3.46
CA SER A 64 8.65 -19.52 -3.38
C SER A 64 9.07 -18.51 -4.43
N HIS A 65 9.41 -17.30 -3.99
CA HIS A 65 10.09 -16.31 -4.82
C HIS A 65 11.50 -16.83 -5.09
N PRO A 66 11.88 -17.14 -6.35
CA PRO A 66 13.26 -17.47 -6.64
C PRO A 66 14.10 -16.20 -6.48
N THR A 67 15.12 -16.28 -5.63
CA THR A 67 16.10 -15.22 -5.38
C THR A 67 16.85 -14.90 -6.69
N GLY A 68 16.32 -13.98 -7.51
CA GLY A 68 16.92 -13.58 -8.79
C GLY A 68 16.00 -13.62 -10.02
N GLY A 69 14.73 -14.01 -9.88
CA GLY A 69 13.76 -14.04 -10.99
C GLY A 69 12.47 -13.31 -10.64
N GLY A 70 11.87 -12.63 -11.61
CA GLY A 70 10.68 -11.79 -11.45
C GLY A 70 9.57 -12.42 -10.58
N ARG A 71 8.94 -11.58 -9.74
CA ARG A 71 7.95 -11.97 -8.72
C ARG A 71 6.84 -12.83 -9.35
N LYS A 72 6.71 -14.09 -8.91
CA LYS A 72 5.58 -14.95 -9.28
C LYS A 72 4.32 -14.44 -8.59
N ILE A 73 3.21 -14.41 -9.34
CA ILE A 73 1.87 -14.01 -8.86
C ILE A 73 0.98 -15.24 -8.63
N PHE A 74 1.27 -16.36 -9.30
CA PHE A 74 0.52 -17.61 -9.23
C PHE A 74 1.44 -18.81 -8.93
N CYS A 75 0.95 -19.78 -8.16
CA CYS A 75 1.76 -20.96 -7.78
C CYS A 75 1.93 -21.94 -8.94
N SER A 76 1.04 -21.91 -9.93
CA SER A 76 1.03 -22.81 -11.08
C SER A 76 0.24 -22.19 -12.23
N ASN A 77 0.48 -22.67 -13.45
CA ASN A 77 -0.28 -22.25 -14.64
C ASN A 77 -1.80 -22.47 -14.46
N ARG A 78 -2.21 -23.54 -13.77
CA ARG A 78 -3.63 -23.80 -13.43
C ARG A 78 -4.30 -22.62 -12.71
N CYS A 79 -3.64 -22.07 -11.69
CA CYS A 79 -4.14 -20.94 -10.91
C CYS A 79 -4.15 -19.63 -11.71
N ARG A 80 -3.24 -19.50 -12.69
CA ARG A 80 -3.28 -18.40 -13.65
C ARG A 80 -4.52 -18.51 -14.54
N TYR A 81 -4.79 -19.67 -15.13
CA TYR A 81 -5.95 -19.85 -16.02
C TYR A 81 -7.29 -19.67 -15.27
N GLN A 82 -7.43 -20.21 -14.06
CA GLN A 82 -8.66 -20.06 -13.25
C GLN A 82 -8.95 -18.62 -12.78
N TRP A 83 -7.97 -17.73 -12.81
CA TRP A 83 -8.19 -16.33 -12.46
C TRP A 83 -8.71 -15.52 -13.65
N TRP A 84 -8.31 -15.89 -14.86
CA TRP A 84 -8.64 -15.16 -16.10
C TRP A 84 -9.80 -15.77 -16.88
N ASN A 85 -10.31 -16.92 -16.44
CA ASN A 85 -11.43 -17.64 -17.02
C ASN A 85 -12.47 -17.93 -15.95
#